data_AF-A0AAW2PU12-F1
#
_entry.id   AF-A0AAW2PU12-F1
#
_cell.length_a   1.000
_cell.length_b   1.000
_cell.length_c   1.000
_cell.angle_alpha   90.00
_cell.angle_beta   90.00
_cell.angle_gamma   90.00
#
_symmetry.space_group_name_H-M   'P 1'
#
loop_
_entity.id
_entity.type
_entity.pdbx_description
1 polymer ?
#
loop_
_entity_poly.entity_id
_entity_poly.type
_entity_poly.pdbx_seq_one_letter_code
_entity_poly.pdbx_strand_id
1 'polypeptide(L)'
;MFYPGKPLMDTGSADFPNERTAMSSPLAKNLFGIDGITRVFFGTDFVTVTKSEDSSWDFLKPEIFAAIMDFYSSEQPLFLDSNTVASMDTAIHEDDSETVAD
;
A
#
# COMPACT_ATOMS: atom_id res chain seq x y z
N MET A 1 5.98 1.61 7.68
CA MET A 1 4.51 1.76 7.79
C MET A 1 4.20 3.23 8.05
N PHE A 2 3.20 3.75 7.37
CA PHE A 2 2.78 5.15 7.40
C PHE A 2 1.28 5.21 7.74
N TYR A 3 0.91 6.10 8.64
CA TYR A 3 -0.46 6.25 9.14
C TYR A 3 -0.98 7.64 8.81
N PRO A 4 -1.88 7.78 7.84
CA PRO A 4 -2.43 9.09 7.46
C PRO A 4 -3.49 9.61 8.45
N GLY A 5 -3.92 8.79 9.42
CA GLY A 5 -4.92 9.17 10.42
C GLY A 5 -6.36 9.23 9.88
N LYS A 6 -6.56 8.93 8.60
CA LYS A 6 -7.87 8.67 7.98
C LYS A 6 -7.88 7.27 7.37
N PRO A 7 -9.02 6.56 7.43
CA PRO A 7 -9.14 5.27 6.76
C PRO A 7 -8.88 5.43 5.26
N LEU A 8 -8.01 4.56 4.72
CA LEU A 8 -7.72 4.45 3.29
C LEU A 8 -8.78 3.59 2.59
N MET A 9 -9.07 2.43 3.18
CA MET A 9 -10.01 1.43 2.67
C MET A 9 -11.10 1.19 3.70
N ASP A 10 -12.33 0.98 3.23
CA ASP A 10 -13.48 0.69 4.08
C ASP A 10 -13.41 -0.75 4.62
N THR A 11 -12.94 -1.68 3.78
CA THR A 11 -12.73 -3.10 4.11
C THR A 11 -11.64 -3.71 3.23
N GLY A 12 -10.88 -4.65 3.79
CA GLY A 12 -9.85 -5.41 3.08
C GLY A 12 -8.47 -4.76 3.08
N SER A 13 -7.60 -5.27 2.21
CA SER A 13 -6.25 -4.76 1.98
C SER A 13 -5.92 -4.84 0.49
N ALA A 14 -4.96 -4.06 0.01
CA ALA A 14 -4.53 -4.11 -1.37
C ALA A 14 -3.01 -4.22 -1.46
N ASP A 15 -2.52 -5.23 -2.16
CA ASP A 15 -1.10 -5.43 -2.37
C ASP A 15 -0.67 -5.05 -3.79
N PHE A 16 0.44 -4.31 -3.87
CA PHE A 16 1.00 -3.83 -5.11
C PHE A 16 2.46 -4.25 -5.20
N PRO A 17 2.75 -5.45 -5.72
CA PRO A 17 4.11 -5.96 -5.83
C PRO A 17 4.92 -5.33 -6.97
N ASN A 18 4.30 -4.57 -7.87
CA ASN A 18 4.97 -3.91 -9.00
C ASN A 18 4.21 -2.68 -9.51
N GLU A 19 4.88 -1.86 -10.33
CA GLU A 19 4.30 -0.65 -10.91
C GLU A 19 3.03 -0.92 -11.74
N ARG A 20 2.91 -2.10 -12.36
CA ARG A 20 1.75 -2.43 -13.19
C ARG A 20 0.49 -2.56 -12.34
N THR A 21 0.56 -3.26 -11.20
CA THR A 21 -0.60 -3.34 -10.29
C THR A 21 -0.87 -2.00 -9.63
N ALA A 22 0.17 -1.19 -9.38
CA ALA A 22 0.03 0.15 -8.82
C ALA A 22 -0.77 1.09 -9.73
N MET A 23 -0.83 0.87 -11.04
CA MET A 23 -1.63 1.70 -11.96
C MET A 23 -3.13 1.71 -11.67
N SER A 24 -3.67 0.68 -10.97
CA SER A 24 -5.08 0.67 -10.55
C SER A 24 -5.39 1.63 -9.40
N SER A 25 -4.36 2.21 -8.76
CA SER A 25 -4.51 3.19 -7.68
C SER A 25 -3.64 4.44 -7.92
N PRO A 26 -4.22 5.65 -7.95
CA PRO A 26 -3.43 6.88 -8.08
C PRO A 26 -2.39 7.05 -6.98
N LEU A 27 -2.74 6.69 -5.73
CA LEU A 27 -1.83 6.75 -4.60
C LEU A 27 -0.67 5.76 -4.77
N ALA A 28 -0.95 4.51 -5.14
CA ALA A 28 0.09 3.50 -5.33
C ALA A 28 1.03 3.89 -6.47
N LYS A 29 0.49 4.42 -7.57
CA LYS A 29 1.27 4.94 -8.69
C LYS A 29 2.20 6.08 -8.27
N ASN A 30 1.72 7.03 -7.47
CA ASN A 30 2.55 8.12 -6.97
C ASN A 30 3.69 7.61 -6.08
N LEU A 31 3.41 6.62 -5.21
CA LEU A 31 4.43 6.01 -4.36
C LEU A 31 5.46 5.24 -5.20
N PHE A 32 5.03 4.43 -6.16
CA PHE A 32 5.93 3.70 -7.05
C PHE A 32 6.78 4.62 -7.94
N GLY A 33 6.35 5.86 -8.18
CA GLY A 33 7.16 6.87 -8.86
C GLY A 33 8.37 7.36 -8.06
N ILE A 34 8.44 7.07 -6.76
CA ILE A 34 9.56 7.42 -5.90
C ILE A 34 10.68 6.40 -6.09
N ASP A 35 11.85 6.87 -6.51
CA ASP A 35 13.01 6.02 -6.76
C ASP A 35 13.44 5.29 -5.47
N GLY A 36 13.40 3.96 -5.53
CA GLY A 36 13.70 3.12 -4.38
C GLY A 36 12.52 2.41 -3.75
N ILE A 37 11.27 2.65 -4.19
CA ILE A 37 10.12 1.88 -3.71
C ILE A 37 9.95 0.64 -4.58
N THR A 38 9.94 -0.54 -3.95
CA THR A 38 9.86 -1.84 -4.64
C THR A 38 8.50 -2.50 -4.48
N ARG A 39 7.78 -2.22 -3.39
CA ARG A 39 6.45 -2.76 -3.13
C ARG A 39 5.63 -1.79 -2.28
N VAL A 40 4.33 -1.75 -2.52
CA VAL A 40 3.38 -0.95 -1.73
C VAL A 40 2.23 -1.87 -1.30
N PHE A 41 1.74 -1.67 -0.08
CA PHE A 41 0.62 -2.40 0.48
C PHE A 41 -0.28 -1.44 1.25
N PHE A 42 -1.57 -1.49 1.00
CA PHE A 42 -2.58 -0.70 1.69
C PHE A 42 -3.36 -1.59 2.64
N GLY A 43 -3.37 -1.21 3.91
CA GLY A 43 -4.34 -1.70 4.88
C GLY A 43 -5.53 -0.75 4.97
N THR A 44 -6.43 -1.06 5.90
CA THR A 44 -7.60 -0.23 6.25
C THR A 44 -7.22 1.21 6.61
N ASP A 45 -6.19 1.38 7.41
CA ASP A 45 -5.81 2.65 8.07
C ASP A 45 -4.31 2.97 7.94
N PHE A 46 -3.56 2.14 7.21
CA PHE A 46 -2.11 2.28 7.08
C PHE A 46 -1.63 1.95 5.67
N VAL A 47 -0.48 2.53 5.32
CA VAL A 47 0.28 2.24 4.09
C VAL A 47 1.62 1.65 4.46
N THR A 48 1.91 0.47 3.95
CA THR A 48 3.23 -0.16 4.04
C THR A 48 3.94 0.03 2.71
N VAL A 49 5.16 0.52 2.76
CA VAL A 49 6.05 0.57 1.59
C VAL A 49 7.30 -0.24 1.89
N THR A 50 7.77 -0.96 0.89
CA THR A 50 9.05 -1.66 0.90
C THR A 50 10.00 -0.86 0.04
N LYS A 51 11.17 -0.57 0.59
CA LYS A 51 12.26 0.08 -0.14
C LYS A 51 13.26 -0.93 -0.67
N SER A 52 14.03 -0.56 -1.68
CA SER A 52 15.24 -1.24 -2.09
C SER A 52 16.35 -1.09 -1.04
N GLU A 53 17.37 -1.95 -1.10
CA GLU A 53 18.52 -1.87 -0.20
C GLU A 53 19.33 -0.59 -0.41
N ASP A 54 19.41 -0.11 -1.66
CA ASP A 54 20.19 1.07 -2.06
C ASP A 54 19.57 2.41 -1.64
N SER A 55 18.27 2.44 -1.31
CA SER A 55 17.57 3.69 -1.00
C SER A 55 17.55 3.99 0.50
N SER A 56 17.61 5.27 0.87
CA SER A 56 17.59 5.70 2.27
C SER A 56 16.22 6.22 2.70
N TRP A 57 15.78 5.81 3.90
CA TRP A 57 14.54 6.27 4.50
C TRP A 57 14.51 7.79 4.76
N ASP A 58 15.67 8.43 4.91
CA ASP A 58 15.76 9.89 5.11
C ASP A 58 15.21 10.68 3.91
N PHE A 59 15.36 10.15 2.70
CA PHE A 59 14.81 10.76 1.48
C PHE A 59 13.42 10.22 1.15
N LEU A 60 13.18 8.94 1.38
CA LEU A 60 11.89 8.32 1.07
C LEU A 60 10.76 8.84 1.98
N LYS A 61 11.02 9.06 3.28
CA LYS A 61 9.99 9.54 4.22
C LYS A 61 9.30 10.82 3.73
N PRO A 62 10.00 11.94 3.48
CA PRO A 62 9.35 13.17 3.04
C PRO A 62 8.60 12.99 1.71
N GLU A 63 9.16 12.24 0.76
CA GLU A 63 8.50 11.95 -0.54
C GLU A 63 7.20 11.16 -0.37
N ILE A 64 7.21 10.10 0.45
CA ILE A 64 6.03 9.27 0.74
C ILE A 64 4.95 10.10 1.44
N PHE A 65 5.33 10.92 2.42
CA PHE A 65 4.39 11.80 3.11
C PHE A 65 3.78 12.82 2.16
N ALA A 66 4.58 13.42 1.28
CA ALA A 66 4.10 14.36 0.27
C ALA A 66 3.10 13.69 -0.69
N ALA A 67 3.41 12.49 -1.19
CA ALA A 67 2.52 11.74 -2.08
C ALA A 67 1.18 11.39 -1.41
N ILE A 68 1.21 10.95 -0.15
CA ILE A 68 -0.01 10.65 0.62
C ILE A 68 -0.81 11.93 0.86
N MET A 69 -0.16 13.03 1.25
CA MET A 69 -0.82 14.30 1.54
C MET A 69 -1.46 14.91 0.29
N ASP A 70 -0.77 14.87 -0.85
CA ASP A 70 -1.27 15.34 -2.13
C ASP A 70 -2.49 14.53 -2.60
N PHE A 71 -2.46 13.20 -2.41
CA PHE A 71 -3.61 12.34 -2.69
C PHE A 71 -4.84 12.75 -1.87
N TYR A 72 -4.68 12.93 -0.54
CA TYR A 72 -5.78 13.38 0.32
C TYR A 72 -6.25 14.80 0.00
N SER A 73 -5.34 15.69 -0.42
CA SER A 73 -5.70 17.06 -0.81
C SER A 73 -6.39 17.13 -2.16
N SER A 74 -6.12 16.18 -3.06
CA SER A 74 -6.71 16.11 -4.39
C SER A 74 -8.09 15.43 -4.40
N GLU A 75 -8.52 14.86 -3.27
CA GLU A 75 -9.80 14.14 -3.12
C GLU A 75 -10.00 13.06 -4.20
N GLN A 76 -8.91 12.49 -4.70
CA GLN A 76 -8.95 11.50 -5.77
C GLN A 76 -9.45 10.14 -5.23
N PRO A 77 -10.12 9.34 -6.07
CA PRO A 77 -10.51 7.99 -5.68
C PRO A 77 -9.27 7.13 -5.46
N LEU A 78 -9.26 6.33 -4.39
CA LEU A 78 -8.13 5.47 -4.04
C LEU A 78 -7.88 4.38 -5.09
N PHE A 79 -8.95 3.90 -5.74
CA PHE A 79 -8.89 2.96 -6.86
C PHE A 79 -9.63 3.56 -8.06
N LEU A 80 -9.03 3.43 -9.24
CA LEU A 80 -9.65 3.83 -10.51
C LEU A 80 -10.73 2.82 -10.95
N ASP A 81 -10.59 1.56 -10.52
CA ASP A 81 -11.51 0.47 -10.84
C ASP A 81 -12.38 0.09 -9.63
N SER A 82 -13.69 0.29 -9.74
CA SER A 82 -14.66 -0.07 -8.67
C SER A 82 -14.81 -1.58 -8.42
N ASN A 83 -14.18 -2.43 -9.24
CA ASN A 83 -14.32 -3.90 -9.18
C ASN A 83 -13.15 -4.59 -8.43
N THR A 84 -12.06 -3.88 -8.16
CA THR A 84 -10.85 -4.45 -7.52
C THR A 84 -11.07 -4.80 -6.04
N VAL A 85 -12.01 -4.13 -5.37
CA VAL A 85 -12.33 -4.34 -3.94
C VAL A 85 -12.92 -5.72 -3.62
N ALA A 86 -13.47 -6.45 -4.61
CA ALA A 86 -14.11 -7.74 -4.37
C ALA A 86 -13.14 -8.95 -4.37
N SER A 87 -11.88 -8.76 -4.78
CA SER A 87 -10.95 -9.89 -5.04
C SER A 87 -9.74 -9.94 -4.10
N MET A 88 -9.59 -8.99 -3.17
CA MET A 88 -8.41 -8.89 -2.29
C MET A 88 -8.63 -9.47 -0.87
N ASP A 89 -9.56 -10.42 -0.73
CA ASP A 89 -9.82 -11.17 0.53
C ASP A 89 -8.83 -12.34 0.75
N THR A 90 -7.75 -12.43 -0.03
CA THR A 90 -6.82 -13.55 0.00
C THR A 90 -5.41 -13.14 0.41
N ALA A 91 -5.28 -12.50 1.57
CA ALA A 91 -4.02 -12.58 2.33
C ALA A 91 -4.03 -13.87 3.16
N ILE A 92 -3.80 -14.99 2.47
CA ILE A 92 -3.43 -16.26 3.08
C ILE A 92 -2.27 -16.02 4.07
N HIS A 93 -2.53 -16.19 5.37
CA HIS A 93 -1.48 -16.36 6.37
C HIS A 93 -1.14 -17.85 6.39
N GLU A 94 -0.04 -18.25 5.76
CA GLU A 94 0.47 -19.63 5.76
C GLU A 94 1.30 -19.98 7.02
N ASP A 95 1.08 -19.27 8.14
CA ASP A 95 1.77 -19.55 9.42
C ASP A 95 0.79 -19.72 10.60
N ASP A 96 -0.42 -20.23 10.36
CA ASP A 96 -1.19 -20.89 11.42
C ASP A 96 -0.73 -22.36 11.50
N SER A 97 0.53 -22.54 11.92
CA SER A 97 1.06 -23.87 12.24
C SER A 97 0.43 -24.35 13.55
N GLU A 98 -0.78 -24.88 13.43
CA GLU A 98 -1.41 -25.72 14.44
C GLU A 98 -0.48 -26.91 14.73
N THR A 99 0.20 -26.90 15.88
CA THR A 99 0.77 -28.12 16.46
C THR A 99 0.02 -28.45 17.74
N VAL A 100 -1.04 -29.25 17.59
CA VAL A 100 -1.59 -30.08 18.66
C VAL A 100 -0.79 -31.38 18.66
N ALA A 101 -0.15 -31.73 19.78
CA ALA A 101 0.32 -33.08 20.03
C ALA A 101 0.23 -33.40 21.53
N ASP A 102 -0.81 -34.19 21.82
CA ASP A 102 -1.10 -35.12 22.94
C ASP A 102 -0.71 -34.73 24.38
#